data_AF-A0A1G8E674-F1
#
_entry.id   AF-A0A1G8E674-F1
#
_cell.length_a   1.000
_cell.length_b   1.000
_cell.length_c   1.000
_cell.angle_alpha   90.00
_cell.angle_beta   90.00
_cell.angle_gamma   90.00
#
_symmetry.space_group_name_H-M   'P 1'
#
loop_
_entity.id
_entity.type
_entity.pdbx_description
1 polymer ?
#
loop_
_entity_poly.entity_id
_entity_poly.type
_entity_poly.pdbx_seq_one_letter_code
_entity_poly.pdbx_strand_id
1 'polypeptide(L)'
;MKNIFKNTTLIAGLLFLSASLSLTSCNRSDDEADDLPQEELSDVLLKVTDASTGTSVVYDYQVNSTTNPNVKLVDGHTYNVEVMFKNGDEDATQEIKDAVDEHFLVYNFPNSDITLTRTDDPGFVRGDGNHVGIKTKWVVNTAIKNTSAPAQLVLTLYHEPVTVSEASSASGNGVVYGTHTGGETDAQANYNIIN
;
A
#
# COMPACT_ATOMS: atom_id res chain seq x y z
N MET A 1 -22.16 -33.39 -58.53
CA MET A 1 -22.57 -34.09 -57.30
C MET A 1 -21.78 -33.47 -56.15
N LYS A 2 -22.44 -32.71 -55.26
CA LYS A 2 -21.81 -32.02 -54.13
C LYS A 2 -21.96 -32.91 -52.89
N ASN A 3 -20.86 -33.39 -52.33
CA ASN A 3 -20.86 -34.18 -51.10
C ASN A 3 -21.06 -33.25 -49.91
N ILE A 4 -22.22 -33.36 -49.25
CA ILE A 4 -22.51 -32.72 -47.97
C ILE A 4 -22.04 -33.69 -46.89
N PHE A 5 -20.85 -33.45 -46.34
CA PHE A 5 -20.43 -34.08 -45.09
C PHE A 5 -21.28 -33.49 -43.97
N LYS A 6 -22.02 -34.37 -43.28
CA LYS A 6 -22.81 -34.03 -42.09
C LYS A 6 -21.86 -33.88 -40.91
N ASN A 7 -21.68 -32.65 -40.45
CA ASN A 7 -20.99 -32.32 -39.21
C ASN A 7 -21.88 -32.70 -38.02
N THR A 8 -21.73 -33.90 -37.50
CA THR A 8 -22.37 -34.34 -36.25
C THR A 8 -21.31 -34.86 -35.28
N THR A 9 -20.40 -33.98 -34.83
CA THR A 9 -19.42 -34.32 -33.77
C THR A 9 -18.72 -33.10 -33.15
N LEU A 10 -19.35 -31.93 -33.08
CA LEU A 10 -18.68 -30.69 -32.61
C LEU A 10 -19.47 -29.89 -31.56
N ILE A 11 -20.39 -30.53 -30.84
CA ILE A 11 -21.13 -29.92 -29.71
C ILE A 11 -21.12 -30.84 -28.49
N ALA A 12 -19.96 -31.41 -28.17
CA ALA A 12 -19.74 -32.16 -26.93
C ALA A 12 -18.38 -31.89 -26.26
N GLY A 13 -17.51 -31.10 -26.91
CA GLY A 13 -16.18 -30.73 -26.38
C GLY A 13 -16.11 -29.33 -25.76
N LEU A 14 -17.16 -28.52 -25.86
CA LEU A 14 -17.14 -27.11 -25.41
C LEU A 14 -17.84 -26.87 -24.07
N LEU A 15 -18.36 -27.92 -23.42
CA LEU A 15 -18.99 -27.83 -22.10
C LEU A 15 -18.09 -28.29 -20.94
N PHE A 16 -16.86 -28.71 -21.22
CA PHE A 16 -15.91 -29.24 -20.22
C PHE A 16 -14.73 -28.31 -19.93
N LEU A 17 -14.67 -27.12 -20.53
CA LEU A 17 -13.53 -26.19 -20.38
C LEU A 17 -13.89 -24.87 -19.68
N SER A 18 -15.11 -24.75 -19.16
CA SER A 18 -15.60 -23.55 -18.47
C SER A 18 -15.76 -23.74 -16.95
N ALA A 19 -15.21 -24.81 -16.37
CA ALA A 19 -15.31 -25.11 -14.94
C ALA A 19 -13.99 -24.99 -14.15
N SER A 20 -12.92 -24.46 -14.75
CA SER A 20 -11.60 -24.38 -14.10
C SER A 20 -11.11 -22.95 -13.84
N LEU A 21 -12.01 -21.97 -13.86
CA LEU A 21 -11.66 -20.58 -13.55
C LEU A 21 -12.53 -20.07 -12.41
N SER A 22 -11.86 -19.79 -11.30
CA SER A 22 -12.29 -18.94 -10.19
C SER A 22 -13.17 -19.63 -9.16
N LEU A 23 -12.51 -20.27 -8.18
CA LEU A 23 -12.65 -19.97 -6.75
C LEU A 23 -11.45 -20.59 -6.03
N THR A 24 -10.27 -19.96 -6.14
CA THR A 24 -9.31 -20.03 -5.03
C THR A 24 -9.88 -19.15 -3.92
N SER A 25 -10.92 -19.63 -3.25
CA SER A 25 -11.15 -19.24 -1.87
C SER A 25 -9.91 -19.76 -1.14
N CYS A 26 -9.07 -18.84 -0.67
CA CYS A 26 -7.98 -19.18 0.20
C CYS A 26 -8.57 -19.97 1.38
N ASN A 27 -8.09 -21.20 1.50
CA ASN A 27 -8.30 -22.06 2.64
C ASN A 27 -7.64 -21.36 3.84
N ARG A 28 -8.40 -20.62 4.65
CA ARG A 28 -8.05 -20.45 6.06
C ARG A 28 -8.07 -21.86 6.64
N SER A 29 -6.91 -22.50 6.72
CA SER A 29 -6.74 -23.67 7.56
C SER A 29 -7.08 -23.22 8.97
N ASP A 30 -8.10 -23.84 9.54
CA ASP A 30 -8.76 -23.55 10.83
C ASP A 30 -7.82 -23.69 12.07
N ASP A 31 -6.50 -23.65 11.88
CA ASP A 31 -5.49 -24.11 12.84
C ASP A 31 -4.33 -23.12 13.08
N GLU A 32 -4.41 -21.87 12.62
CA GLU A 32 -3.44 -20.85 13.01
C GLU A 32 -4.15 -19.77 13.83
N ALA A 33 -3.65 -19.53 15.04
CA ALA A 33 -4.13 -18.48 15.92
C ALA A 33 -3.71 -17.12 15.34
N ASP A 34 -4.65 -16.40 14.75
CA ASP A 34 -4.61 -14.95 14.53
C ASP A 34 -6.00 -14.40 14.89
N ASP A 35 -6.05 -13.70 16.03
CA ASP A 35 -7.27 -13.52 16.83
C ASP A 35 -7.90 -12.12 16.70
N LEU A 36 -7.46 -11.28 15.74
CA LEU A 36 -8.01 -9.94 15.51
C LEU A 36 -8.69 -9.81 14.13
N PRO A 37 -9.88 -9.18 14.06
CA PRO A 37 -10.56 -8.96 12.80
C PRO A 37 -9.81 -7.94 11.94
N GLN A 38 -9.93 -8.07 10.62
CA GLN A 38 -9.46 -7.07 9.67
C GLN A 38 -9.99 -5.67 10.02
N GLU A 39 -9.11 -4.69 9.85
CA GLU A 39 -9.27 -3.33 10.32
C GLU A 39 -10.18 -2.54 9.38
N GLU A 40 -11.29 -2.07 9.93
CA GLU A 40 -12.19 -1.17 9.21
C GLU A 40 -11.63 0.25 9.26
N LEU A 41 -11.09 0.73 8.14
CA LEU A 41 -10.42 2.04 8.07
C LEU A 41 -11.23 3.05 7.25
N SER A 42 -11.50 4.20 7.84
CA SER A 42 -12.17 5.33 7.19
C SER A 42 -11.19 6.34 6.59
N ASP A 43 -10.06 6.60 7.24
CA ASP A 43 -9.10 7.62 6.82
C ASP A 43 -7.64 7.24 7.11
N VAL A 44 -6.76 7.75 6.25
CA VAL A 44 -5.31 7.68 6.39
C VAL A 44 -4.78 9.11 6.50
N LEU A 45 -4.29 9.46 7.68
CA LEU A 45 -3.71 10.77 7.96
C LEU A 45 -2.20 10.72 7.77
N LEU A 46 -1.69 11.55 6.87
CA LEU A 46 -0.26 11.70 6.62
C LEU A 46 0.22 13.01 7.24
N LYS A 47 0.90 12.93 8.39
CA LYS A 47 1.49 14.09 9.05
C LYS A 47 2.93 14.28 8.59
N VAL A 48 3.17 15.34 7.84
CA VAL A 48 4.47 15.66 7.24
C VAL A 48 5.07 16.86 7.97
N THR A 49 6.22 16.65 8.59
CA THR A 49 6.94 17.68 9.35
C THR A 49 8.26 18.01 8.67
N ASP A 50 8.42 19.25 8.22
CA ASP A 50 9.67 19.74 7.63
C ASP A 50 10.75 19.86 8.70
N ALA A 51 11.83 19.09 8.58
CA ALA A 51 12.90 19.08 9.57
C ALA A 51 13.70 20.40 9.63
N SER A 52 13.65 21.22 8.56
CA SER A 52 14.34 22.51 8.51
C SER A 52 13.57 23.62 9.23
N THR A 53 12.23 23.58 9.21
CA THR A 53 11.38 24.64 9.78
C THR A 53 10.63 24.20 11.04
N GLY A 54 10.49 22.89 11.27
CA GLY A 54 9.62 22.33 12.31
C GLY A 54 8.13 22.42 11.98
N THR A 55 7.75 22.95 10.81
CA THR A 55 6.35 23.09 10.40
C THR A 55 5.77 21.71 10.09
N SER A 56 4.60 21.43 10.66
CA SER A 56 3.87 20.16 10.47
C SER A 56 2.53 20.42 9.78
N VAL A 57 2.21 19.62 8.78
CA VAL A 57 0.92 19.64 8.08
C VAL A 57 0.36 18.22 8.06
N VAL A 58 -0.92 18.07 8.37
CA VAL A 58 -1.64 16.80 8.28
C VAL A 58 -2.46 16.80 7.00
N TYR A 59 -2.25 15.77 6.17
CA TYR A 59 -3.01 15.53 4.96
C TYR A 59 -3.94 14.35 5.18
N ASP A 60 -5.23 14.60 5.03
CA ASP A 60 -6.28 13.63 5.31
C ASP A 60 -6.77 12.97 4.02
N TYR A 61 -6.55 11.67 3.89
CA TYR A 61 -7.10 10.86 2.80
C TYR A 61 -8.22 9.98 3.33
N GLN A 62 -9.45 10.28 2.93
CA GLN A 62 -10.58 9.38 3.13
C GLN A 62 -10.42 8.14 2.26
N VAL A 63 -10.51 6.95 2.87
CA VAL A 63 -10.36 5.66 2.19
C VAL A 63 -11.39 5.55 1.05
N ASN A 64 -10.93 5.08 -0.11
CA ASN A 64 -11.69 5.03 -1.37
C ASN A 64 -12.10 6.40 -1.97
N SER A 65 -11.53 7.51 -1.47
CA SER A 65 -11.74 8.84 -2.06
C SER A 65 -11.22 8.90 -3.49
N THR A 66 -11.97 9.62 -4.34
CA THR A 66 -11.56 9.98 -5.71
C THR A 66 -10.75 11.27 -5.76
N THR A 67 -10.59 11.96 -4.63
CA THR A 67 -9.80 13.19 -4.51
C THR A 67 -8.57 12.93 -3.64
N ASN A 68 -7.40 13.24 -4.19
CA ASN A 68 -6.12 13.07 -3.51
C ASN A 68 -5.66 14.41 -2.91
N PRO A 69 -5.29 14.46 -1.61
CA PRO A 69 -4.70 15.66 -1.02
C PRO A 69 -3.37 16.04 -1.70
N ASN A 70 -3.05 17.34 -1.71
CA ASN A 70 -1.81 17.85 -2.30
C ASN A 70 -0.75 18.04 -1.22
N VAL A 71 0.17 17.08 -1.10
CA VAL A 71 1.31 17.13 -0.20
C VAL A 71 2.38 18.02 -0.81
N LYS A 72 2.67 19.14 -0.13
CA LYS A 72 3.72 20.08 -0.57
C LYS A 72 5.08 19.63 -0.04
N LEU A 73 6.01 19.35 -0.95
CA LEU A 73 7.40 18.99 -0.67
C LEU A 73 8.35 19.90 -1.44
N VAL A 74 9.42 20.32 -0.79
CA VAL A 74 10.45 21.19 -1.39
C VAL A 74 11.69 20.38 -1.70
N ASP A 75 12.27 20.60 -2.87
CA ASP A 75 13.52 19.96 -3.27
C ASP A 75 14.66 20.32 -2.30
N GLY A 76 15.44 19.31 -1.91
CA GLY A 76 16.53 19.42 -0.95
C GLY A 76 16.10 19.41 0.52
N HIS A 77 14.80 19.43 0.81
CA HIS A 77 14.30 19.34 2.19
C HIS A 77 14.25 17.89 2.69
N THR A 78 14.28 17.75 4.02
CA THR A 78 14.06 16.49 4.73
C THR A 78 12.80 16.60 5.57
N TYR A 79 11.98 15.56 5.57
CA TYR A 79 10.72 15.51 6.29
C TYR A 79 10.67 14.30 7.22
N ASN A 80 10.15 14.50 8.43
CA ASN A 80 9.71 13.40 9.29
C ASN A 80 8.21 13.21 9.05
N VAL A 81 7.80 11.98 8.71
CA VAL A 81 6.45 11.64 8.30
C VAL A 81 5.89 10.57 9.22
N GLU A 82 4.65 10.76 9.65
CA GLU A 82 3.89 9.86 10.52
C GLU A 82 2.55 9.54 9.86
N VAL A 83 2.23 8.27 9.74
CA VAL A 83 0.95 7.76 9.25
C VAL A 83 0.07 7.44 10.46
N MET A 84 -1.18 7.89 10.45
CA MET A 84 -2.18 7.53 11.44
C MET A 84 -3.43 7.03 10.73
N PHE A 85 -4.08 6.02 11.29
CA PHE A 85 -5.29 5.40 10.74
C PHE A 85 -6.50 5.73 11.60
N LYS A 86 -7.64 5.93 10.94
CA LYS A 86 -8.92 6.23 11.59
C LYS A 86 -9.99 5.22 11.23
N ASN A 87 -10.88 4.96 12.18
CA ASN A 87 -12.19 4.32 11.94
C ASN A 87 -13.27 5.27 12.48
N GLY A 88 -13.80 6.13 11.60
CA GLY A 88 -14.60 7.28 12.02
C GLY A 88 -13.77 8.22 12.90
N ASP A 89 -14.23 8.47 14.13
CA ASP A 89 -13.53 9.34 15.07
C ASP A 89 -12.40 8.61 15.84
N GLU A 90 -12.41 7.26 15.83
CA GLU A 90 -11.51 6.41 16.61
C GLU A 90 -10.12 6.34 15.99
N ASP A 91 -9.07 6.29 16.83
CA ASP A 91 -7.70 6.08 16.38
C ASP A 91 -7.43 4.59 16.21
N ALA A 92 -7.51 4.13 14.96
CA ALA A 92 -7.27 2.74 14.57
C ALA A 92 -5.77 2.41 14.51
N THR A 93 -4.86 3.39 14.65
CA THR A 93 -3.41 3.14 14.67
C THR A 93 -3.00 2.25 15.84
N GLN A 94 -3.78 2.25 16.92
CA GLN A 94 -3.52 1.38 18.08
C GLN A 94 -3.81 -0.09 17.76
N GLU A 95 -4.80 -0.39 16.93
CA GLU A 95 -5.09 -1.76 16.49
C GLU A 95 -3.93 -2.32 15.65
N ILE A 96 -3.42 -1.52 14.71
CA ILE A 96 -2.20 -1.83 13.93
C ILE A 96 -0.99 -2.11 14.83
N LYS A 97 -0.91 -1.42 15.97
CA LYS A 97 0.17 -1.61 16.94
C LYS A 97 0.01 -2.88 17.76
N ASP A 98 -1.22 -3.20 18.15
CA ASP A 98 -1.53 -4.39 18.92
C ASP A 98 -1.38 -5.65 18.05
N ALA A 99 -1.64 -5.53 16.74
CA ALA A 99 -1.43 -6.53 15.70
C ALA A 99 -0.18 -6.24 14.84
N VAL A 100 0.94 -5.80 15.45
CA VAL A 100 2.13 -5.31 14.71
C VAL A 100 2.67 -6.33 13.70
N ASP A 101 2.61 -7.62 14.01
CA ASP A 101 3.10 -8.72 13.17
C ASP A 101 2.17 -9.06 12.00
N GLU A 102 0.97 -8.48 11.95
CA GLU A 102 0.02 -8.66 10.87
C GLU A 102 0.10 -7.51 9.85
N HIS A 103 0.84 -6.43 10.13
CA HIS A 103 0.78 -5.22 9.31
C HIS A 103 2.09 -4.80 8.65
N PHE A 104 2.00 -4.25 7.45
CA PHE A 104 3.16 -3.65 6.76
C PHE A 104 2.77 -2.57 5.74
N LEU A 105 3.46 -1.43 5.78
CA LEU A 105 3.26 -0.33 4.84
C LEU A 105 4.26 -0.40 3.67
N VAL A 106 3.72 -0.27 2.46
CA VAL A 106 4.48 -0.05 1.23
C VAL A 106 4.27 1.37 0.74
N TYR A 107 5.38 2.04 0.42
CA TYR A 107 5.39 3.41 -0.10
C TYR A 107 5.86 3.40 -1.55
N ASN A 108 5.04 3.89 -2.47
CA ASN A 108 5.41 4.05 -3.87
C ASN A 108 5.37 5.53 -4.26
N PHE A 109 6.50 6.04 -4.75
CA PHE A 109 6.68 7.43 -5.16
C PHE A 109 6.85 7.54 -6.69
N PRO A 110 5.79 7.34 -7.50
CA PRO A 110 5.87 7.57 -8.93
C PRO A 110 6.29 9.01 -9.23
N ASN A 111 7.12 9.17 -10.27
CA ASN A 111 7.57 10.46 -10.78
C ASN A 111 8.26 11.38 -9.75
N SER A 112 8.78 10.84 -8.66
CA SER A 112 9.52 11.57 -7.61
C SER A 112 10.89 10.94 -7.35
N ASP A 113 11.83 11.71 -6.83
CA ASP A 113 13.10 11.26 -6.25
C ASP A 113 13.07 11.53 -4.75
N ILE A 114 12.55 10.56 -4.00
CA ILE A 114 12.45 10.65 -2.54
C ILE A 114 13.12 9.42 -1.95
N THR A 115 14.12 9.65 -1.11
CA THR A 115 14.73 8.59 -0.31
C THR A 115 13.98 8.44 1.00
N LEU A 116 13.44 7.26 1.26
CA LEU A 116 12.72 6.93 2.49
C LEU A 116 13.59 6.07 3.43
N THR A 117 13.54 6.37 4.71
CA THR A 117 14.06 5.52 5.79
C THR A 117 12.95 5.30 6.81
N ARG A 118 12.68 4.05 7.20
CA ARG A 118 11.75 3.76 8.30
C ARG A 118 12.40 4.14 9.64
N THR A 119 11.63 4.76 10.51
CA THR A 119 12.07 5.29 11.81
C THR A 119 11.03 5.00 12.89
N ASP A 120 10.39 3.84 12.78
CA ASP A 120 9.36 3.39 13.71
C ASP A 120 9.88 3.33 15.14
N ASP A 121 8.99 3.62 16.08
CA ASP A 121 9.24 3.33 17.49
C ASP A 121 9.27 1.80 17.68
N PRO A 122 9.89 1.28 18.76
CA PRO A 122 9.98 -0.16 19.01
C PRO A 122 8.64 -0.91 19.01
N GLY A 123 7.52 -0.21 19.28
CA GLY A 123 6.18 -0.81 19.23
C GLY A 123 5.61 -1.03 17.82
N PHE A 124 6.30 -0.58 16.78
CA PHE A 124 5.93 -0.80 15.37
C PHE A 124 7.04 -1.57 14.63
N VAL A 125 7.83 -2.35 15.36
CA VAL A 125 8.81 -3.29 14.81
C VAL A 125 8.24 -4.69 14.96
N ARG A 126 8.07 -5.38 13.84
CA ARG A 126 7.61 -6.77 13.78
C ARG A 126 8.60 -7.70 14.48
N GLY A 127 8.15 -8.85 14.93
CA GLY A 127 8.95 -9.93 15.51
C GLY A 127 10.01 -10.47 14.54
N ASP A 128 9.83 -10.30 13.23
CA ASP A 128 10.82 -10.59 12.19
C ASP A 128 11.92 -9.51 12.03
N GLY A 129 11.79 -8.40 12.77
CA GLY A 129 12.72 -7.27 12.79
C GLY A 129 12.45 -6.19 11.74
N ASN A 130 11.47 -6.38 10.85
CA ASN A 130 11.07 -5.33 9.91
C ASN A 130 10.20 -4.28 10.61
N HIS A 131 10.42 -3.02 10.31
CA HIS A 131 9.57 -1.91 10.73
C HIS A 131 8.31 -1.89 9.87
N VAL A 132 7.13 -1.72 10.49
CA VAL A 132 5.85 -1.61 9.77
C VAL A 132 5.88 -0.45 8.78
N GLY A 133 6.50 0.66 9.18
CA GLY A 133 6.65 1.90 8.41
C GLY A 133 5.68 3.00 8.82
N ILE A 134 5.18 3.03 10.06
CA ILE A 134 4.28 4.08 10.57
C ILE A 134 4.98 5.45 10.64
N LYS A 135 6.28 5.46 10.95
CA LYS A 135 7.14 6.65 10.98
C LYS A 135 8.27 6.50 9.99
N THR A 136 8.47 7.53 9.19
CA THR A 136 9.51 7.53 8.16
C THR A 136 10.20 8.89 8.08
N LYS A 137 11.40 8.89 7.52
CA LYS A 137 12.14 10.10 7.16
C LYS A 137 12.32 10.13 5.65
N TRP A 138 11.94 11.24 5.02
CA TRP A 138 12.01 11.44 3.59
C TRP A 138 13.05 12.50 3.26
N VAL A 139 14.03 12.15 2.42
CA VAL A 139 14.95 13.11 1.80
C VAL A 139 14.47 13.35 0.38
N VAL A 140 13.99 14.57 0.10
CA VAL A 140 13.41 14.92 -1.19
C VAL A 140 14.53 15.45 -2.10
N ASN A 141 15.08 14.59 -2.95
CA ASN A 141 16.06 15.02 -3.95
C ASN A 141 15.36 15.80 -5.07
N THR A 142 14.17 15.36 -5.46
CA THR A 142 13.32 16.01 -6.47
C THR A 142 11.86 15.60 -6.26
N ALA A 143 10.98 16.53 -5.88
CA ALA A 143 9.57 16.28 -5.63
C ALA A 143 8.82 15.91 -6.93
N ILE A 144 9.12 16.57 -8.05
CA ILE A 144 8.46 16.33 -9.34
C ILE A 144 9.52 16.17 -10.44
N LYS A 145 9.75 14.94 -10.90
CA LYS A 145 10.74 14.64 -11.96
C LYS A 145 10.30 15.10 -13.35
N ASN A 146 9.01 14.95 -13.66
CA ASN A 146 8.44 15.30 -14.96
C ASN A 146 7.09 16.00 -14.77
N THR A 147 7.02 17.28 -15.11
CA THR A 147 5.79 18.10 -14.97
C THR A 147 4.64 17.67 -15.90
N SER A 148 4.89 16.79 -16.87
CA SER A 148 3.87 16.23 -17.76
C SER A 148 3.25 14.92 -17.25
N ALA A 149 3.66 14.43 -16.08
CA ALA A 149 3.10 13.24 -15.43
C ALA A 149 2.78 13.55 -13.96
N PRO A 150 1.77 12.89 -13.35
CA PRO A 150 1.47 13.08 -11.94
C PRO A 150 2.63 12.55 -11.08
N ALA A 151 3.08 13.36 -10.12
CA ALA A 151 3.89 12.92 -9.00
C ALA A 151 2.97 12.64 -7.81
N GLN A 152 3.11 11.47 -7.20
CA GLN A 152 2.21 11.00 -6.14
C GLN A 152 2.97 10.18 -5.10
N LEU A 153 2.36 10.04 -3.93
CA LEU A 153 2.57 8.92 -3.03
C LEU A 153 1.37 8.00 -3.16
N VAL A 154 1.63 6.73 -3.46
CA VAL A 154 0.69 5.62 -3.25
C VAL A 154 1.17 4.87 -2.01
N LEU A 155 0.41 4.96 -0.93
CA LEU A 155 0.68 4.35 0.36
C LEU A 155 -0.31 3.22 0.60
N THR A 156 0.19 2.00 0.79
CA THR A 156 -0.65 0.81 0.98
C THR A 156 -0.34 0.14 2.31
N LEU A 157 -1.36 -0.07 3.13
CA LEU A 157 -1.32 -0.94 4.30
C LEU A 157 -1.74 -2.35 3.87
N TYR A 158 -0.92 -3.35 4.22
CA TYR A 158 -1.23 -4.75 4.04
C TYR A 158 -1.49 -5.43 5.39
N HIS A 159 -2.52 -6.27 5.43
CA HIS A 159 -2.88 -7.18 6.52
C HIS A 159 -2.44 -8.61 6.20
N GLU A 160 -1.96 -9.32 7.21
CA GLU A 160 -1.44 -10.69 7.17
C GLU A 160 -0.47 -10.98 6.00
N PRO A 161 0.55 -10.14 5.68
CA PRO A 161 1.54 -10.49 4.68
C PRO A 161 2.37 -11.69 5.15
N VAL A 162 2.48 -12.72 4.31
CA VAL A 162 3.25 -13.95 4.58
C VAL A 162 4.75 -13.63 4.74
N THR A 163 5.27 -12.73 3.91
CA THR A 163 6.62 -12.20 4.08
C THR A 163 6.63 -10.71 3.76
N VAL A 164 7.55 -9.99 4.40
CA VAL A 164 7.80 -8.57 4.14
C VAL A 164 9.29 -8.30 4.00
N SER A 165 9.62 -7.18 3.37
CA SER A 165 10.98 -6.66 3.29
C SER A 165 10.93 -5.15 3.14
N GLU A 166 11.76 -4.44 3.90
CA GLU A 166 11.88 -2.98 3.82
C GLU A 166 12.59 -2.46 2.57
N ALA A 167 13.19 -3.36 1.78
CA ALA A 167 14.03 -3.01 0.65
C ALA A 167 13.30 -2.12 -0.36
N SER A 168 14.07 -1.26 -1.02
CA SER A 168 13.56 -0.43 -2.10
C SER A 168 13.80 -1.07 -3.46
N SER A 169 12.88 -0.84 -4.40
CA SER A 169 13.07 -1.18 -5.81
C SER A 169 12.69 0.00 -6.69
N ALA A 170 13.43 0.18 -7.80
CA ALA A 170 13.03 1.13 -8.82
C ALA A 170 11.77 0.61 -9.54
N SER A 171 10.78 1.48 -9.72
CA SER A 171 9.52 1.14 -10.39
C SER A 171 9.17 2.23 -11.40
N GLY A 172 9.32 1.92 -12.69
CA GLY A 172 9.12 2.89 -13.76
C GLY A 172 9.99 4.15 -13.58
N ASN A 173 9.35 5.31 -13.40
CA ASN A 173 10.01 6.60 -13.15
C ASN A 173 10.13 6.96 -11.65
N GLY A 174 9.77 6.06 -10.74
CA GLY A 174 9.76 6.26 -9.30
C GLY A 174 10.51 5.18 -8.53
N VAL A 175 10.22 5.11 -7.24
CA VAL A 175 10.80 4.13 -6.30
C VAL A 175 9.70 3.60 -5.38
N VAL A 176 9.73 2.31 -5.11
CA VAL A 176 8.89 1.63 -4.13
C VAL A 176 9.75 1.23 -2.94
N TYR A 177 9.29 1.51 -1.73
CA TYR A 177 9.90 1.11 -0.47
C TYR A 177 8.99 0.11 0.25
N GLY A 178 9.46 -1.12 0.38
CA GLY A 178 8.66 -2.22 0.90
C GLY A 178 8.25 -3.19 -0.20
N THR A 179 8.32 -4.48 0.10
CA THR A 179 7.70 -5.55 -0.67
C THR A 179 7.06 -6.55 0.28
N HIS A 180 6.00 -7.21 -0.17
CA HIS A 180 5.35 -8.27 0.60
C HIS A 180 4.97 -9.45 -0.32
N THR A 181 4.60 -10.58 0.28
CA THR A 181 3.91 -11.68 -0.41
C THR A 181 2.68 -12.10 0.40
N GLY A 182 1.62 -12.55 -0.28
CA GLY A 182 0.35 -12.84 0.39
C GLY A 182 -0.27 -11.61 1.05
N GLY A 183 -1.19 -11.87 1.98
CA GLY A 183 -1.96 -10.85 2.68
C GLY A 183 -3.03 -10.18 1.81
N GLU A 184 -3.79 -9.31 2.45
CA GLU A 184 -4.83 -8.47 1.85
C GLU A 184 -4.49 -6.99 2.04
N THR A 185 -5.23 -6.10 1.38
CA THR A 185 -5.06 -4.65 1.51
C THR A 185 -6.20 -4.08 2.35
N ASP A 186 -5.88 -3.50 3.50
CA ASP A 186 -6.91 -2.80 4.31
C ASP A 186 -7.17 -1.41 3.76
N ALA A 187 -6.10 -0.69 3.41
CA ALA A 187 -6.20 0.66 2.91
C ALA A 187 -5.10 0.98 1.89
N GLN A 188 -5.49 1.73 0.85
CA GLN A 188 -4.57 2.39 -0.05
C GLN A 188 -4.90 3.88 -0.11
N ALA A 189 -3.97 4.71 0.34
CA ALA A 189 -4.06 6.16 0.29
C ALA A 189 -3.25 6.75 -0.85
N ASN A 190 -3.84 7.70 -1.57
CA ASN A 190 -3.19 8.39 -2.68
C ASN A 190 -3.08 9.88 -2.37
N TYR A 191 -1.85 10.41 -2.42
CA TYR A 191 -1.55 11.82 -2.25
C TYR A 191 -0.84 12.36 -3.48
N ASN A 192 -1.26 13.51 -3.99
CA ASN A 192 -0.48 14.21 -5.01
C ASN A 192 0.74 14.85 -4.34
N ILE A 193 1.88 14.85 -5.04
CA ILE A 193 3.08 15.57 -4.64
C ILE A 193 3.14 16.86 -5.46
N ILE A 194 3.22 18.00 -4.76
CA ILE A 194 3.39 19.33 -5.35
C ILE A 194 4.63 20.01 -4.76
N ASN A 195 5.20 20.99 -5.49
CA ASN A 195 6.34 21.81 -5.06
C ASN A 195 5.90 23.27 -4.87
#